data_AF-A0A9W4T7Y6-F1
#
_entry.id   AF-A0A9W4T7Y6-F1
#
_cell.length_a   1.000
_cell.length_b   1.000
_cell.length_c   1.000
_cell.angle_alpha   90.00
_cell.angle_beta   90.00
_cell.angle_gamma   90.00
#
_symmetry.space_group_name_H-M   'P 1'
#
loop_
_entity.id
_entity.type
_entity.pdbx_description
1 polymer ?
#
loop_
_entity_poly.entity_id
_entity_poly.type
_entity_poly.pdbx_seq_one_letter_code
_entity_poly.pdbx_strand_id
1 'polypeptide(L)'
;MAQCNALDSTYRAFMKNKLHLLQSTLSSVFHSNYFYNLMNLHHLLLAAHSEALHFSLNDRNLLGESTRLCIRQLQQNKWLHISPLIIWLYLSHKSNDW
;
A
#
# COMPACT_ATOMS: atom_id res chain seq x y z
N MET A 1 -22.19 -16.97 19.82
CA MET A 1 -21.13 -17.82 19.24
C MET A 1 -21.44 -18.33 17.84
N ALA A 2 -22.69 -18.68 17.49
CA ALA A 2 -23.02 -19.25 16.17
C ALA A 2 -22.75 -18.31 14.96
N GLN A 3 -22.97 -17.01 15.09
CA GLN A 3 -22.77 -16.04 14.00
C GLN A 3 -21.30 -15.90 13.57
N CYS A 4 -20.35 -15.99 14.50
CA CYS A 4 -18.93 -15.92 14.19
C CYS A 4 -18.48 -17.15 13.37
N ASN A 5 -19.03 -18.33 13.65
CA ASN A 5 -18.69 -19.55 12.91
C ASN A 5 -19.12 -19.50 11.44
N ALA A 6 -20.24 -18.84 11.15
CA ALA A 6 -20.72 -18.64 9.78
C ALA A 6 -19.86 -17.63 9.01
N LEU A 7 -19.42 -16.55 9.66
CA LEU A 7 -18.51 -15.58 9.05
C LEU A 7 -17.15 -16.22 8.73
N ASP A 8 -16.65 -17.02 9.67
CA ASP A 8 -15.37 -17.70 9.59
C ASP A 8 -15.36 -18.86 8.57
N SER A 9 -16.48 -19.60 8.42
CA SER A 9 -16.62 -20.59 7.34
C SER A 9 -16.63 -19.94 5.95
N THR A 10 -17.30 -18.80 5.81
CA THR A 10 -17.36 -18.03 4.56
C THR A 10 -15.98 -17.49 4.18
N TYR A 11 -15.25 -16.93 5.15
CA TYR A 11 -13.88 -16.47 4.97
C TYR A 11 -12.94 -17.60 4.54
N ARG A 12 -13.01 -18.77 5.21
CA ARG A 12 -12.21 -19.95 4.82
C ARG A 12 -12.48 -20.41 3.40
N ALA A 13 -13.76 -20.47 2.99
CA ALA A 13 -14.12 -20.88 1.63
C ALA A 13 -13.57 -19.89 0.58
N PHE A 14 -13.71 -18.59 0.85
CA PHE A 14 -13.14 -17.54 0.01
C PHE A 14 -11.62 -17.66 -0.12
N MET A 15 -10.91 -17.82 1.00
CA MET A 15 -9.44 -17.93 0.98
C MET A 15 -8.96 -19.21 0.31
N LYS A 16 -9.66 -20.34 0.46
CA LYS A 16 -9.34 -21.58 -0.27
C LYS A 16 -9.42 -21.37 -1.78
N ASN A 17 -10.49 -20.73 -2.25
CA ASN A 17 -10.64 -20.43 -3.68
C ASN A 17 -9.57 -19.46 -4.17
N LYS A 18 -9.31 -18.39 -3.41
CA LYS A 18 -8.36 -17.35 -3.79
C LYS A 18 -6.91 -17.84 -3.84
N LEU A 19 -6.55 -18.80 -3.00
CA LEU A 19 -5.22 -19.40 -2.93
C LEU A 19 -5.12 -20.72 -3.73
N HIS A 20 -6.16 -21.09 -4.48
CA HIS A 20 -6.25 -22.36 -5.22
C HIS A 20 -5.96 -23.60 -4.36
N LEU A 21 -6.41 -23.58 -3.10
CA LEU A 21 -6.29 -24.70 -2.17
C LEU A 21 -7.43 -25.69 -2.37
N LEU A 22 -7.13 -26.98 -2.19
CA LEU A 22 -8.12 -28.05 -2.22
C LEU A 22 -9.20 -27.81 -1.16
N GLN A 23 -10.44 -28.19 -1.46
CA GLN A 23 -11.53 -28.05 -0.51
C GLN A 23 -11.30 -28.87 0.77
N SER A 24 -10.55 -29.97 0.66
CA SER A 24 -10.08 -30.82 1.76
C SER A 24 -8.97 -30.22 2.62
N THR A 25 -8.39 -29.07 2.24
CA THR A 25 -7.35 -28.42 3.05
C THR A 25 -7.90 -28.11 4.44
N LEU A 26 -7.18 -28.58 5.46
CA LEU A 26 -7.57 -28.49 6.86
C LEU A 26 -7.82 -27.04 7.28
N SER A 27 -8.97 -26.79 7.91
CA SER A 27 -9.32 -25.46 8.46
C SER A 27 -8.30 -24.97 9.50
N SER A 28 -7.58 -25.88 10.16
CA SER A 28 -6.51 -25.56 11.11
C SER A 28 -5.31 -24.88 10.45
N VAL A 29 -5.08 -25.08 9.14
CA VAL A 29 -4.01 -24.40 8.40
C VAL A 29 -4.20 -22.88 8.46
N PHE A 30 -5.43 -22.39 8.30
CA PHE A 30 -5.79 -20.97 8.39
C PHE A 30 -5.54 -20.34 9.76
N HIS A 31 -5.48 -21.15 10.81
CA HIS A 31 -5.21 -20.72 12.18
C HIS A 31 -3.72 -20.91 12.55
N SER A 32 -2.93 -21.51 11.66
CA SER A 32 -1.51 -21.70 11.87
C SER A 32 -0.74 -20.43 11.48
N ASN A 33 0.37 -20.17 12.19
CA ASN A 33 1.28 -19.08 11.85
C ASN A 33 1.85 -19.21 10.43
N TYR A 34 1.88 -20.43 9.87
CA TYR A 34 2.31 -20.67 8.49
C TYR A 34 1.39 -20.02 7.45
N PHE A 35 0.09 -19.91 7.73
CA PHE A 35 -0.83 -19.23 6.80
C PHE A 35 -0.56 -17.74 6.69
N TYR A 36 -0.21 -17.09 7.80
CA TYR A 36 0.27 -15.70 7.79
C TYR A 36 1.62 -15.53 7.06
N ASN A 37 2.38 -16.62 6.87
CA ASN A 37 3.62 -16.61 6.10
C ASN A 37 3.41 -16.90 4.60
N LEU A 38 2.31 -17.56 4.20
CA LEU A 38 2.01 -17.87 2.78
C LEU A 38 1.71 -16.61 1.96
N MET A 39 1.17 -15.60 2.62
CA MET A 39 0.97 -14.26 2.08
C MET A 39 1.60 -13.33 3.08
N ASN A 40 2.69 -12.66 2.74
CA ASN A 40 3.23 -11.63 3.61
C ASN A 40 2.22 -10.46 3.64
N LEU A 41 1.27 -10.58 4.56
CA LEU A 41 0.10 -9.73 4.70
C LEU A 41 0.54 -8.27 4.88
N HIS A 42 1.68 -8.07 5.54
CA HIS A 42 2.32 -6.77 5.64
C HIS A 42 2.70 -6.21 4.26
N HIS A 43 3.35 -6.98 3.38
CA HIS A 43 3.66 -6.52 2.01
C HIS A 43 2.40 -6.25 1.19
N LEU A 44 1.36 -7.08 1.30
CA LEU A 44 0.11 -6.85 0.57
C LEU A 44 -0.59 -5.56 1.03
N LEU A 45 -0.70 -5.37 2.35
CA LEU A 45 -1.29 -4.16 2.92
C LEU A 45 -0.49 -2.93 2.53
N LEU A 46 0.84 -3.01 2.61
CA LEU A 46 1.71 -1.92 2.19
C LEU A 46 1.49 -1.55 0.72
N ALA A 47 1.41 -2.55 -0.17
CA ALA A 47 1.12 -2.31 -1.59
C ALA A 47 -0.26 -1.66 -1.80
N ALA A 48 -1.30 -2.20 -1.17
CA ALA A 48 -2.65 -1.67 -1.27
C ALA A 48 -2.77 -0.23 -0.73
N HIS A 49 -2.14 0.06 0.41
CA HIS A 49 -2.10 1.41 0.97
C HIS A 49 -1.30 2.38 0.11
N SER A 50 -0.18 1.94 -0.47
CA SER A 50 0.62 2.74 -1.38
C SER A 50 -0.16 3.10 -2.65
N GLU A 51 -0.88 2.13 -3.22
CA GLU A 51 -1.72 2.34 -4.39
C GLU A 51 -2.88 3.31 -4.10
N ALA A 52 -3.58 3.11 -2.98
CA ALA A 52 -4.66 3.99 -2.55
C ALA A 52 -4.17 5.43 -2.30
N LEU A 53 -3.00 5.58 -1.68
CA LEU A 53 -2.37 6.88 -1.46
C LEU A 53 -2.00 7.54 -2.79
N HIS A 54 -1.39 6.80 -3.72
CA HIS A 54 -1.03 7.31 -5.04
C HIS A 54 -2.26 7.82 -5.81
N PHE A 55 -3.37 7.07 -5.77
CA PHE A 55 -4.63 7.53 -6.37
C PHE A 55 -5.15 8.79 -5.69
N SER A 56 -5.17 8.81 -4.35
CA SER A 56 -5.70 9.93 -3.56
C SER A 56 -4.91 11.23 -3.75
N LEU A 57 -3.58 11.14 -3.90
CA LEU A 57 -2.71 12.29 -4.14
C LEU A 57 -2.89 12.89 -5.55
N ASN A 58 -3.23 12.05 -6.52
CA ASN A 58 -3.44 12.48 -7.91
C ASN A 58 -4.84 13.04 -8.16
N ASP A 59 -5.82 12.63 -7.35
CA ASP A 59 -7.20 13.09 -7.38
C ASP A 59 -7.33 14.56 -6.91
N ARG A 60 -8.46 15.21 -7.25
CA ARG A 60 -8.78 16.61 -6.86
C ARG A 60 -9.52 16.71 -5.52
N ASN A 61 -9.40 15.68 -4.69
CA ASN A 61 -9.91 15.72 -3.33
C ASN A 61 -9.05 16.64 -2.44
N LEU A 62 -9.52 16.87 -1.21
CA LEU A 62 -8.84 17.76 -0.26
C LEU A 62 -7.36 17.38 -0.03
N LEU A 63 -7.05 16.09 0.04
CA LEU A 63 -5.68 15.61 0.26
C LEU A 63 -4.78 15.89 -0.95
N GLY A 64 -5.26 15.61 -2.16
CA GLY A 64 -4.53 15.89 -3.39
C GLY A 64 -4.28 17.39 -3.57
N GLU A 65 -5.31 18.23 -3.41
CA GLU A 65 -5.19 19.68 -3.56
C GLU A 65 -4.29 20.33 -2.50
N SER A 66 -4.45 19.94 -1.23
CA SER A 66 -3.57 20.43 -0.16
C SER A 66 -2.11 20.02 -0.37
N THR A 67 -1.88 18.78 -0.83
CA THR A 67 -0.52 18.31 -1.13
C THR A 67 0.10 19.07 -2.30
N ARG A 68 -0.66 19.34 -3.37
CA ARG A 68 -0.23 20.16 -4.51
C ARG A 68 0.14 21.58 -4.07
N LEU A 69 -0.64 22.18 -3.17
CA LEU A 69 -0.33 23.49 -2.60
C LEU A 69 0.99 23.46 -1.81
N CYS A 70 1.16 22.48 -0.92
CA CYS A 70 2.41 22.30 -0.18
C CYS A 70 3.63 22.15 -1.10
N ILE A 71 3.50 21.38 -2.18
CA ILE A 71 4.58 21.20 -3.16
C ILE A 71 4.93 22.52 -3.85
N ARG A 72 3.93 23.32 -4.25
CA ARG A 72 4.17 24.64 -4.85
C ARG A 72 4.81 25.61 -3.87
N GLN A 73 4.35 25.63 -2.61
CA GLN A 73 4.96 26.44 -1.56
C GLN A 73 6.41 26.04 -1.33
N LEU A 74 6.69 24.74 -1.27
CA LEU A 74 8.06 24.23 -1.14
C LEU A 74 8.93 24.66 -2.33
N GLN A 75 8.40 24.56 -3.54
CA GLN A 75 9.07 25.00 -4.77
C GLN A 75 9.42 26.49 -4.71
N GLN A 76 8.49 27.34 -4.30
CA GLN A 76 8.68 28.79 -4.16
C GLN A 76 9.69 29.12 -3.06
N ASN A 77 9.54 28.51 -1.87
CA ASN A 77 10.42 28.74 -0.73
C ASN A 77 11.87 28.34 -1.01
N LYS A 78 12.07 27.36 -1.88
CA LYS A 78 13.39 26.86 -2.29
C LYS A 78 13.84 27.41 -3.65
N TRP A 79 13.09 28.33 -4.24
CA TRP A 79 13.42 28.99 -5.50
C TRP A 79 13.71 27.99 -6.63
N LEU A 80 12.97 26.87 -6.64
CA LEU A 80 13.21 25.78 -7.59
C LEU A 80 12.56 26.11 -8.94
N HIS A 81 13.34 26.02 -10.02
CA HIS A 81 12.85 26.19 -11.39
C HIS A 81 11.93 25.04 -11.85
N ILE A 82 12.03 23.88 -11.22
CA ILE A 82 11.29 22.66 -11.57
C ILE A 82 10.58 22.15 -10.31
N SER A 83 9.41 21.53 -10.49
CA SER A 83 8.68 20.90 -9.39
C SER A 83 9.56 19.88 -8.66
N PRO A 84 9.59 19.90 -7.31
CA PRO A 84 10.36 18.96 -6.52
C PRO A 84 9.91 17.49 -6.67
N LEU A 85 8.72 17.25 -7.24
CA LEU A 85 8.27 15.90 -7.61
C LEU A 85 9.01 15.32 -8.82
N ILE A 86 9.54 16.18 -9.70
CA ILE A 86 10.24 15.76 -10.93
C ILE A 86 11.72 15.57 -10.61
N ILE A 87 12.35 16.56 -9.98
CA ILE A 87 13.76 16.53 -9.58
C ILE A 87 13.88 17.10 -8.17
N TRP A 88 14.43 16.30 -7.26
CA TRP A 88 14.82 16.76 -5.94
C TRP A 88 16.32 17.04 -5.91
N LEU A 89 16.69 18.32 -5.78
CA LEU A 89 18.07 18.79 -5.89
C LEU A 89 19.05 18.15 -4.88
N TYR A 90 18.56 17.62 -3.76
CA TYR A 90 19.41 16.99 -2.75
C TYR A 90 19.73 15.51 -3.02
N LEU A 91 19.03 14.86 -3.97
CA LEU A 91 19.32 13.47 -4.37
C LEU A 91 20.24 13.40 -5.60
N SER A 92 20.40 14.50 -6.34
CA SER A 92 21.28 14.56 -7.53
C SER A 92 22.74 14.83 -7.19
N HIS A 93 23.13 14.98 -5.93
CA HIS A 93 24.53 15.10 -5.52
C HIS A 93 25.23 13.73 -5.49
N LYS A 94 25.29 13.04 -6.63
CA LYS A 94 26.48 12.23 -6.91
C LYS A 94 27.57 13.25 -7.22
N SER A 95 28.50 13.42 -6.28
CA SER A 95 29.67 14.27 -6.41
C SER A 95 30.44 13.88 -7.68
N ASN A 96 30.33 14.69 -8.72
CA ASN A 96 31.43 14.82 -9.67
C ASN A 96 32.21 16.04 -9.19
N ASP A 97 33.08 15.80 -8.22
CA ASP A 97 34.18 16.72 -7.93
C ASP A 97 35.20 16.57 -9.08
N TRP A 98 35.47 17.70 -9.73
CA TRP A 98 36.55 18.08 -10.64
C TRP A 98 37.53 17.00 -11.14
#